data_AF-A0AAP9Y5X8-F1
#
_entry.id   AF-A0AAP9Y5X8-F1
#
_cell.length_a   1.000
_cell.length_b   1.000
_cell.length_c   1.000
_cell.angle_alpha   90.00
_cell.angle_beta   90.00
_cell.angle_gamma   90.00
#
_symmetry.space_group_name_H-M   'P 1'
#
loop_
_entity.id
_entity.type
_entity.pdbx_description
1 polymer ?
#
loop_
_entity_poly.entity_id
_entity_poly.type
_entity_poly.pdbx_seq_one_letter_code
_entity_poly.pdbx_strand_id
1 'polypeptide(L)'
;MSEDLNHYIPSRLDDPEKFLFFRKDVASIGMGGVVGGIMLNHVLAGVTLGVALAYGWQKFSSGKHPGMSTHVAYWVIGRPTLKVLPASAIRELNG
;
A
#
# COMPACT_ATOMS: atom_id res chain seq x y z
N MET A 1 -16.30 -33.74 13.15
CA MET A 1 -15.96 -32.61 14.01
C MET A 1 -16.14 -31.36 13.17
N SER A 2 -17.24 -30.63 13.33
CA SER A 2 -17.37 -29.31 12.69
C SER A 2 -16.46 -28.37 13.47
N GLU A 3 -15.42 -27.84 12.83
CA GLU A 3 -14.58 -26.85 13.50
C GLU A 3 -15.40 -25.58 13.70
N ASP A 4 -15.70 -25.28 14.95
CA ASP A 4 -16.35 -24.03 15.35
C ASP A 4 -15.33 -22.90 15.19
N LEU A 5 -15.34 -22.27 14.01
CA LEU A 5 -14.40 -21.22 13.60
C LEU A 5 -14.74 -19.84 14.19
N ASN A 6 -15.76 -19.72 15.05
CA ASN A 6 -16.22 -18.42 15.58
C ASN A 6 -15.14 -17.61 16.32
N HIS A 7 -14.06 -18.26 16.77
CA HIS A 7 -12.94 -17.63 17.47
C HIS A 7 -11.58 -17.89 16.83
N TYR A 8 -11.54 -18.46 15.61
CA TYR A 8 -10.28 -18.72 14.92
C TYR A 8 -9.72 -17.43 14.33
N ILE A 9 -8.58 -16.95 14.86
CA ILE A 9 -7.84 -15.82 14.31
C ILE A 9 -6.83 -16.36 13.28
N PRO A 10 -6.92 -15.99 11.99
CA PRO A 10 -5.98 -16.44 10.99
C PRO A 10 -4.56 -15.97 11.29
N SER A 11 -3.59 -16.88 11.22
CA SER A 11 -2.16 -16.57 11.43
C SER A 11 -1.54 -15.65 10.39
N ARG A 12 -2.24 -15.40 9.28
CA ARG A 12 -1.81 -14.53 8.16
C ARG A 12 -2.65 -13.28 8.01
N LEU A 13 -3.37 -12.88 9.06
CA LEU A 13 -4.16 -11.65 9.03
C LEU A 13 -3.28 -10.41 8.81
N ASP A 14 -2.06 -10.44 9.34
CA ASP A 14 -1.08 -9.34 9.27
C ASP A 14 -0.10 -9.46 8.09
N ASP A 15 -0.26 -10.47 7.23
CA ASP A 15 0.61 -10.64 6.07
C ASP A 15 0.47 -9.43 5.13
N PRO A 16 1.58 -8.91 4.59
CA PRO A 16 1.53 -7.79 3.67
C PRO A 16 0.72 -8.15 2.42
N GLU A 17 -0.22 -7.29 2.05
CA GLU A 17 -1.04 -7.46 0.85
C GLU A 17 -0.15 -7.59 -0.41
N LYS A 18 -0.42 -8.61 -1.22
CA LYS A 18 0.31 -8.91 -2.46
C LYS A 18 -0.57 -8.68 -3.68
N PHE A 19 0.05 -8.18 -4.75
CA PHE A 19 -0.46 -8.22 -6.11
C PHE A 19 0.41 -9.18 -6.91
N LEU A 20 -0.16 -10.34 -7.27
CA LEU A 20 0.60 -11.47 -7.83
C LEU A 20 1.76 -11.85 -6.89
N PHE A 21 3.01 -11.71 -7.35
CA PHE A 21 4.23 -12.04 -6.60
C PHE A 21 4.83 -10.84 -5.86
N PHE A 22 4.35 -9.62 -6.11
CA PHE A 22 4.87 -8.39 -5.54
C PHE A 22 3.99 -7.90 -4.40
N ARG A 23 4.54 -7.10 -3.47
CA ARG A 23 3.69 -6.34 -2.55
C ARG A 23 2.84 -5.36 -3.34
N LYS A 24 1.59 -5.15 -2.90
CA LYS A 24 0.62 -4.31 -3.62
C LYS A 24 1.15 -2.91 -3.93
N ASP A 25 1.89 -2.31 -3.01
CA ASP A 25 2.34 -0.93 -3.09
C ASP A 25 3.48 -0.77 -4.11
N VAL A 26 4.43 -1.72 -4.10
CA VAL A 26 5.49 -1.81 -5.10
C VAL A 26 4.91 -2.01 -6.50
N ALA A 27 3.93 -2.93 -6.62
CA ALA A 27 3.25 -3.19 -7.88
C ALA A 27 2.50 -1.94 -8.39
N SER A 28 1.76 -1.24 -7.52
CA SER A 28 1.03 -0.02 -7.88
C SER A 28 1.95 1.10 -8.34
N ILE A 29 3.12 1.29 -7.70
CA ILE A 29 4.11 2.30 -8.12
C ILE A 29 4.66 1.96 -9.52
N GLY A 30 5.05 0.70 -9.74
CA GLY A 30 5.54 0.24 -11.04
C GLY A 30 4.49 0.41 -12.14
N MET A 31 3.26 -0.02 -11.87
CA MET A 31 2.14 0.10 -12.79
C MET A 31 1.79 1.57 -13.08
N GLY A 32 1.86 2.45 -12.08
CA GLY A 32 1.67 3.89 -12.24
C GLY A 32 2.68 4.50 -13.23
N GLY A 33 3.95 4.07 -13.17
CA GLY A 33 4.97 4.48 -14.14
C GLY A 33 4.65 4.03 -15.57
N VAL A 34 4.19 2.79 -15.75
CA VAL A 34 3.78 2.27 -17.07
C VAL A 34 2.60 3.07 -17.63
N VAL A 35 1.54 3.26 -16.82
CA VAL A 35 0.37 4.04 -17.22
C VAL A 35 0.76 5.47 -17.57
N GLY A 36 1.59 6.11 -16.75
CA GLY A 36 2.13 7.45 -17.04
C GLY A 36 2.93 7.50 -18.34
N GLY A 37 3.76 6.49 -18.61
CA GLY A 37 4.49 6.36 -19.88
C GLY A 37 3.58 6.24 -21.09
N ILE A 38 2.49 5.48 -20.98
CA ILE A 38 1.49 5.35 -22.05
C ILE A 38 0.80 6.70 -22.29
N MET A 39 0.35 7.38 -21.23
CA MET A 39 -0.33 8.67 -21.35
C MET A 39 0.56 9.75 -21.97
N LEU A 40 1.87 9.69 -21.74
CA LEU A 40 2.86 10.63 -22.28
C LEU A 40 3.46 10.18 -23.61
N ASN A 41 2.99 9.08 -24.21
CA ASN A 41 3.54 8.47 -25.43
C ASN A 41 5.04 8.11 -25.33
N HIS A 42 5.52 7.85 -24.11
CA HIS A 42 6.89 7.47 -23.79
C HIS A 42 6.90 6.18 -22.96
N VAL A 43 6.34 5.10 -23.52
CA VAL A 43 6.13 3.82 -22.82
C VAL A 43 7.43 3.27 -22.23
N LEU A 44 8.52 3.23 -23.00
CA LEU A 44 9.79 2.70 -22.54
C LEU A 44 10.34 3.50 -21.34
N ALA A 45 10.25 4.83 -21.40
CA ALA A 45 10.67 5.69 -20.29
C ALA A 45 9.78 5.51 -19.05
N GLY A 46 8.46 5.35 -19.24
CA GLY A 46 7.54 5.09 -18.13
C GLY A 46 7.79 3.73 -17.47
N VAL A 47 8.11 2.70 -18.24
CA VAL A 47 8.50 1.39 -17.71
C VAL A 47 9.80 1.49 -16.92
N THR A 48 10.85 2.11 -17.47
CA THR A 48 12.15 2.19 -16.79
C THR A 48 12.07 3.03 -15.51
N LEU A 49 11.41 4.20 -15.57
CA LEU A 49 11.19 5.03 -14.40
C LEU A 49 10.27 4.34 -13.38
N GLY A 50 9.20 3.69 -13.82
CA GLY A 50 8.28 2.96 -12.95
C GLY A 50 8.98 1.84 -12.18
N VAL A 51 9.79 1.02 -12.86
CA VAL A 51 10.59 -0.04 -12.23
C VAL A 51 11.63 0.55 -11.27
N ALA A 52 12.34 1.61 -11.66
CA ALA A 52 13.32 2.26 -10.80
C ALA A 52 12.70 2.81 -9.51
N LEU A 53 11.54 3.48 -9.62
CA LEU A 53 10.78 3.98 -8.47
C LEU A 53 10.25 2.85 -7.59
N ALA A 54 9.70 1.80 -8.19
CA ALA A 54 9.21 0.63 -7.45
C ALA A 54 10.34 -0.07 -6.68
N TYR A 55 11.51 -0.24 -7.30
CA TYR A 55 12.70 -0.79 -6.65
C TYR A 55 13.20 0.09 -5.51
N GLY A 56 13.31 1.40 -5.73
CA GLY A 56 13.68 2.36 -4.70
C GLY A 56 12.72 2.33 -3.51
N TRP A 57 11.42 2.29 -3.78
CA TRP A 57 10.38 2.17 -2.76
C TRP A 57 10.49 0.85 -1.99
N GLN A 58 10.67 -0.28 -2.68
CA GLN A 58 10.84 -1.59 -2.06
C GLN A 58 12.02 -1.61 -1.09
N LYS A 59 13.15 -1.00 -1.47
CA LYS A 59 14.33 -0.88 -0.62
C LYS A 59 14.09 0.03 0.59
N PHE A 60 13.50 1.19 0.39
CA PHE A 60 13.21 2.16 1.45
C PHE A 60 12.22 1.63 2.51
N SER A 61 11.18 0.93 2.04
CA SER A 61 10.12 0.37 2.88
C SER A 61 10.44 -1.02 3.44
N SER A 62 11.60 -1.60 3.11
CA SER A 62 12.01 -2.91 3.61
C SER A 62 12.20 -2.89 5.13
N GLY A 63 11.66 -3.89 5.83
CA GLY A 63 11.70 -3.99 7.29
C GLY A 63 10.82 -2.99 8.05
N LYS A 64 10.01 -2.19 7.34
CA LYS A 64 9.00 -1.31 7.94
C LYS A 64 7.66 -2.04 8.07
N HIS A 65 6.75 -1.45 8.85
CA HIS A 65 5.41 -2.00 9.08
C HIS A 65 4.68 -2.26 7.73
N PRO A 66 4.00 -3.42 7.56
CA PRO A 66 3.14 -3.68 6.41
C PRO A 66 2.16 -2.52 6.16
N GLY A 67 1.98 -2.11 4.90
CA GLY A 67 1.10 -0.98 4.58
C GLY A 67 1.66 0.41 4.95
N MET A 68 2.98 0.56 5.10
CA MET A 68 3.64 1.85 5.30
C MET A 68 3.24 2.89 4.24
N SER A 69 3.05 2.50 2.98
CA SER A 69 2.58 3.38 1.91
C SER A 69 1.23 4.02 2.22
N THR A 70 0.29 3.25 2.78
CA THR A 70 -1.02 3.74 3.22
C THR A 70 -0.87 4.73 4.38
N HIS A 71 0.07 4.51 5.28
CA HIS A 71 0.37 5.44 6.37
C HIS A 71 0.96 6.76 5.83
N VAL A 72 1.93 6.68 4.92
CA VAL A 72 2.49 7.88 4.27
C VAL A 72 1.40 8.65 3.54
N ALA A 73 0.58 7.97 2.74
CA ALA A 73 -0.53 8.61 2.02
C ALA A 73 -1.51 9.28 3.00
N TYR A 74 -1.82 8.62 4.12
CA TYR A 74 -2.71 9.17 5.11
C TYR A 74 -2.17 10.49 5.69
N TRP A 75 -0.88 10.53 6.01
CA TRP A 75 -0.25 11.71 6.62
C TRP A 75 0.05 12.83 5.62
N VAL A 76 0.43 12.50 4.37
CA VAL A 76 0.86 13.50 3.39
C VAL A 76 -0.33 14.09 2.62
N ILE A 77 -1.32 13.26 2.26
CA ILE A 77 -2.44 13.67 1.41
C ILE A 77 -3.82 13.45 2.05
N GLY A 78 -3.89 12.99 3.30
CA GLY A 78 -5.16 12.76 4.00
C GLY A 78 -5.97 11.57 3.45
N ARG A 79 -5.34 10.64 2.73
CA ARG A 79 -6.01 9.50 2.08
C ARG A 79 -5.31 8.17 2.42
N PRO A 80 -6.04 7.06 2.60
CA PRO A 80 -7.49 6.94 2.52
C PRO A 80 -8.18 7.53 3.77
N THR A 81 -9.41 8.03 3.59
CA THR A 81 -10.27 8.44 4.70
C THR A 81 -10.72 7.21 5.46
N LEU A 82 -10.49 7.17 6.77
CA LEU A 82 -10.96 6.06 7.60
C LEU A 82 -12.50 6.10 7.68
N LYS A 83 -13.15 4.97 7.40
CA LYS A 83 -14.63 4.90 7.33
C LYS A 83 -15.31 5.14 8.68
N VAL A 84 -14.68 4.69 9.77
CA VAL A 84 -15.25 4.69 11.12
C VAL A 84 -14.73 5.85 11.96
N LEU A 85 -13.49 6.29 11.72
CA LEU A 85 -12.84 7.29 12.55
C LEU A 85 -12.93 8.68 11.89
N PRO A 86 -13.24 9.73 12.67
CA PRO A 86 -13.26 11.10 12.15
C PRO A 86 -11.86 11.54 11.70
N ALA A 87 -11.74 12.65 10.99
CA ALA A 87 -10.45 13.17 10.54
C ALA A 87 -9.46 13.32 11.71
N SER A 88 -8.17 13.06 11.49
CA SER A 88 -7.15 13.08 12.56
C SER A 88 -7.17 14.36 13.39
N ALA A 89 -7.41 15.51 12.75
CA ALA A 89 -7.38 16.82 13.40
C ALA A 89 -8.47 17.05 14.46
N ILE A 90 -9.55 16.26 14.44
CA ILE A 90 -10.69 16.40 15.36
C ILE A 90 -10.86 15.18 16.29
N ARG A 91 -9.87 14.27 16.31
CA ARG A 91 -9.89 13.15 17.26
C ARG A 91 -9.44 13.64 18.61
N GLU A 92 -10.36 13.69 19.56
CA GLU A 92 -10.02 13.87 20.96
C GLU A 92 -9.61 12.51 21.55
N LEU A 93 -8.37 12.43 22.03
CA LEU A 93 -7.90 11.29 22.83
C LEU A 93 -8.34 11.50 24.27
N ASN A 94 -9.65 11.48 24.51
CA ASN A 94 -10.18 11.44 25.86
C ASN A 94 -10.06 9.99 26.33
N GLY A 95 -9.08 9.76 27.23
CA GLY A 95 -8.83 8.46 27.86
C GLY A 95 -9.91 8.04 28.83
#